data_AF-A0A928I1G6-F1
#
_entry.id   AF-A0A928I1G6-F1
#
_cell.length_a   1.000
_cell.length_b   1.000
_cell.length_c   1.000
_cell.angle_alpha   90.00
_cell.angle_beta   90.00
_cell.angle_gamma   90.00
#
_symmetry.space_group_name_H-M   'P 1'
#
loop_
_entity.id
_entity.type
_entity.pdbx_description
1 polymer ?
#
loop_
_entity_poly.entity_id
_entity_poly.type
_entity_poly.pdbx_seq_one_letter_code
_entity_poly.pdbx_strand_id
1 'polypeptide(L)'
;MWIFLLIAVIAAVVLYPYISVAVCRYRAISNLRSKLRRVGGRMRVLRRFAFASSNRSAKYDLLVEKDSILYAVKFWSCTHKNTTLRIYSDGRVCEERMLGAPITPKGERKERAISYRAKYVPKTEYNFKNLNDKKIINVILVYPSYKNIILDKGGEERVLHSGDLFFDKVILTPLAFGRILSQKTED
;
A
#
# COMPACT_ATOMS: atom_id res chain seq x y z
N MET A 1 -29.81 5.41 -27.38
CA MET A 1 -29.71 6.03 -26.03
C MET A 1 -29.43 5.01 -24.92
N TRP A 2 -30.19 3.91 -24.83
CA TRP A 2 -30.01 2.86 -23.81
C TRP A 2 -28.64 2.16 -23.82
N ILE A 3 -28.05 1.93 -25.00
CA ILE A 3 -26.73 1.31 -25.12
C ILE A 3 -25.63 2.19 -24.50
N PHE A 4 -25.68 3.51 -24.71
CA PHE A 4 -24.71 4.44 -24.10
C PHE A 4 -24.86 4.48 -22.58
N LEU A 5 -26.09 4.43 -22.07
CA LEU A 5 -26.36 4.39 -20.63
C LEU A 5 -25.85 3.08 -20.01
N LEU A 6 -26.06 1.93 -20.68
CA LEU A 6 -25.53 0.64 -20.26
C LEU A 6 -23.99 0.65 -20.21
N ILE A 7 -23.33 1.18 -21.25
CA ILE A 7 -21.86 1.31 -21.29
C ILE A 7 -21.36 2.20 -20.15
N ALA A 8 -22.03 3.32 -19.88
CA ALA A 8 -21.67 4.21 -18.80
C ALA A 8 -21.78 3.53 -17.42
N VAL A 9 -22.83 2.74 -17.18
CA VAL A 9 -23.01 1.98 -15.95
C VAL A 9 -21.92 0.91 -15.80
N ILE A 10 -21.63 0.15 -16.85
CA ILE A 10 -20.56 -0.86 -16.83
C ILE A 10 -19.22 -0.19 -16.54
N ALA A 11 -18.90 0.90 -17.22
CA ALA A 11 -17.67 1.66 -17.00
C ALA A 11 -17.58 2.17 -15.55
N ALA A 12 -18.68 2.71 -14.99
CA ALA A 12 -18.73 3.18 -13.61
C ALA A 12 -18.45 2.05 -12.61
N VAL A 13 -19.08 0.88 -12.79
CA VAL A 13 -18.86 -0.29 -11.91
C VAL A 13 -17.42 -0.79 -12.00
N VAL A 14 -16.83 -0.82 -13.20
CA VAL A 14 -15.45 -1.27 -13.41
C VAL A 14 -14.42 -0.26 -12.86
N LEU A 15 -14.67 1.04 -13.00
CA LEU A 15 -13.76 2.11 -12.57
C LEU A 15 -13.87 2.42 -11.07
N TYR A 16 -15.05 2.20 -10.47
CA TYR A 16 -15.32 2.47 -9.06
C TYR A 16 -14.22 1.98 -8.09
N PRO A 17 -13.74 0.72 -8.14
CA PRO A 17 -12.70 0.27 -7.22
C PRO A 17 -11.38 1.06 -7.35
N TYR A 18 -11.01 1.46 -8.56
CA TYR A 18 -9.80 2.25 -8.79
C TYR A 18 -9.95 3.68 -8.29
N ILE A 19 -11.11 4.29 -8.54
CA ILE A 19 -11.45 5.63 -8.04
C ILE A 19 -11.46 5.62 -6.51
N SER A 20 -12.04 4.59 -5.90
CA SER A 20 -12.08 4.41 -4.44
C SER A 20 -10.67 4.38 -3.85
N VAL A 21 -9.76 3.58 -4.41
CA VAL A 21 -8.34 3.52 -3.99
C VAL A 21 -7.65 4.88 -4.14
N ALA A 22 -7.87 5.57 -5.26
CA ALA A 22 -7.30 6.89 -5.51
C ALA A 22 -7.77 7.94 -4.49
N VAL A 23 -9.08 7.99 -4.21
CA VAL A 23 -9.68 8.88 -3.20
C VAL A 23 -9.13 8.56 -1.81
N CYS A 24 -9.05 7.28 -1.47
CA CYS A 24 -8.47 6.80 -0.22
C CYS A 24 -7.03 7.29 -0.06
N ARG A 25 -6.16 7.07 -1.05
CA ARG A 25 -4.76 7.54 -1.02
C ARG A 25 -4.66 9.05 -0.93
N TYR A 26 -5.48 9.77 -1.68
CA TYR A 26 -5.53 11.22 -1.62
C TYR A 26 -5.85 11.72 -0.19
N ARG A 27 -6.85 11.13 0.47
CA ARG A 27 -7.17 11.42 1.87
C ARG A 27 -6.01 11.10 2.80
N ALA A 28 -5.34 9.96 2.61
CA ALA A 28 -4.17 9.60 3.40
C ALA A 28 -3.03 10.62 3.25
N ILE A 29 -2.71 11.02 2.01
CA ILE A 29 -1.70 12.06 1.73
C ILE A 29 -2.08 13.39 2.39
N SER A 30 -3.34 13.81 2.26
CA SER A 30 -3.85 15.05 2.86
C SER A 30 -3.73 15.03 4.39
N ASN A 31 -4.11 13.91 5.02
CA ASN A 31 -4.00 13.70 6.46
C ASN A 31 -2.54 13.69 6.94
N LEU A 32 -1.64 13.05 6.20
CA LEU A 32 -0.21 13.08 6.52
C LEU A 32 0.35 14.50 6.40
N ARG A 33 -0.04 15.23 5.36
CA ARG A 33 0.37 16.63 5.15
C ARG A 33 -0.11 17.54 6.28
N SER A 34 -1.36 17.40 6.71
CA SER A 34 -1.91 18.23 7.79
C SER A 34 -1.23 17.93 9.12
N LYS A 35 -0.94 16.65 9.41
CA LYS A 35 -0.17 16.25 10.59
C LYS A 35 1.26 16.78 10.56
N LEU A 36 1.98 16.65 9.44
CA LEU A 36 3.35 17.13 9.29
C LEU A 36 3.46 18.64 9.50
N ARG A 37 2.51 19.42 8.96
CA ARG A 37 2.47 20.88 9.18
C ARG A 37 2.40 21.25 10.66
N ARG A 38 1.71 20.46 11.49
CA ARG A 38 1.59 20.74 12.94
C ARG A 38 2.87 20.47 13.72
N VAL A 39 3.72 19.57 13.22
CA VAL A 39 4.98 19.17 13.88
C VAL A 39 6.22 19.76 13.22
N GLY A 40 6.05 20.68 12.25
CA GLY A 40 7.17 21.32 11.54
C GLY A 40 7.87 20.44 10.49
N GLY A 41 7.33 19.27 10.15
CA GLY A 41 7.89 18.37 9.14
C GLY A 41 7.61 18.82 7.69
N ARG A 42 8.39 18.31 6.74
CA ARG A 42 8.23 18.58 5.30
C ARG A 42 7.77 17.33 4.56
N MET A 43 6.92 17.51 3.56
CA MET A 43 6.50 16.44 2.66
C MET A 43 6.68 16.86 1.21
N ARG A 44 7.41 16.08 0.44
CA ARG A 44 7.56 16.25 -1.00
C ARG A 44 6.86 15.11 -1.73
N VAL A 45 5.89 15.45 -2.56
CA VAL A 45 5.26 14.49 -3.46
C VAL A 45 6.17 14.31 -4.68
N LEU A 46 6.67 13.10 -4.91
CA LEU A 46 7.62 12.85 -6.00
C LEU A 46 6.94 12.69 -7.37
N ARG A 47 5.63 12.48 -7.39
CA ARG A 47 4.83 12.29 -8.61
C ARG A 47 3.57 13.14 -8.55
N ARG A 48 3.26 13.84 -9.65
CA ARG A 48 2.04 14.66 -9.78
C ARG A 48 0.76 13.89 -9.43
N PHE A 49 0.75 12.58 -9.70
CA PHE A 49 -0.37 11.67 -9.42
C PHE A 49 0.03 10.54 -8.45
N ALA A 50 0.71 10.86 -7.35
CA ALA A 50 1.08 9.87 -6.32
C ALA A 50 -0.13 9.06 -5.79
N PHE A 51 -1.32 9.67 -5.74
CA PHE A 51 -2.57 8.99 -5.36
C PHE A 51 -2.98 7.87 -6.32
N ALA A 52 -2.58 7.94 -7.59
CA ALA A 52 -2.85 6.92 -8.62
C ALA A 52 -1.65 5.99 -8.88
N SER A 53 -0.63 6.00 -8.01
CA SER A 53 0.62 5.28 -8.25
C SER A 53 0.43 3.76 -8.32
N SER A 54 1.10 3.10 -9.26
CA SER A 54 1.06 1.65 -9.34
C SER A 54 1.97 1.01 -8.28
N ASN A 55 1.52 -0.12 -7.72
CA ASN A 55 2.34 -1.00 -6.88
C ASN A 55 3.54 -1.57 -7.65
N ARG A 56 3.53 -1.55 -9.00
CA ARG A 56 4.61 -2.08 -9.86
C ARG A 56 5.84 -1.17 -9.95
N SER A 57 5.71 0.10 -9.57
CA SER A 57 6.78 1.07 -9.76
C SER A 57 7.82 0.99 -8.65
N ALA A 58 9.10 0.87 -9.02
CA ALA A 58 10.26 1.01 -8.13
C ALA A 58 10.42 2.40 -7.51
N LYS A 59 9.82 3.44 -8.10
CA LYS A 59 9.92 4.78 -7.51
C LYS A 59 8.96 4.96 -6.34
N TYR A 60 9.47 5.59 -5.28
CA TYR A 60 8.68 6.12 -4.17
C TYR A 60 7.67 7.16 -4.64
N ASP A 61 6.61 7.31 -3.86
CA ASP A 61 5.51 8.22 -4.16
C ASP A 61 5.68 9.55 -3.41
N LEU A 62 6.23 9.51 -2.20
CA LEU A 62 6.48 10.66 -1.35
C LEU A 62 7.85 10.55 -0.67
N LEU A 63 8.40 11.70 -0.32
CA LEU A 63 9.41 11.85 0.71
C LEU A 63 8.80 12.62 1.87
N VAL A 64 8.95 12.10 3.08
CA VAL A 64 8.51 12.75 4.32
C VAL A 64 9.73 12.97 5.18
N GLU A 65 9.98 14.22 5.52
CA GLU A 65 11.10 14.64 6.34
C GLU A 65 10.58 15.09 7.69
N LYS A 66 11.15 14.52 8.75
CA LYS A 66 10.89 14.87 10.14
C LYS A 66 12.19 14.72 10.90
N ASP A 67 12.61 15.78 11.57
CA ASP A 67 13.88 15.85 12.31
C ASP A 67 15.08 15.46 11.42
N SER A 68 15.94 14.55 11.89
CA SER A 68 17.07 13.97 11.15
C SER A 68 16.70 12.76 10.29
N ILE A 69 15.40 12.42 10.18
CA ILE A 69 14.93 11.22 9.48
C ILE A 69 14.21 11.60 8.18
N LEU A 70 14.60 10.93 7.09
CA LEU A 70 13.91 10.98 5.82
C LEU A 70 13.19 9.65 5.57
N TYR A 71 11.85 9.69 5.55
CA TYR A 71 11.02 8.56 5.17
C TYR A 71 10.77 8.57 3.66
N ALA A 72 11.26 7.54 2.97
CA ALA A 72 10.96 7.29 1.57
C ALA A 72 9.73 6.39 1.47
N VAL A 73 8.61 6.94 1.01
CA VAL A 73 7.29 6.32 1.18
C VAL A 73 6.73 5.81 -0.15
N LYS A 74 6.33 4.54 -0.16
CA LYS A 74 5.61 3.90 -1.26
C LYS A 74 4.20 3.49 -0.81
N PHE A 75 3.18 3.85 -1.58
CA PHE A 75 1.82 3.34 -1.35
C PHE A 75 1.66 1.97 -1.99
N TRP A 76 1.11 1.04 -1.22
CA TRP A 76 0.71 -0.28 -1.68
C TRP A 76 -0.76 -0.51 -1.37
N SER A 77 -1.56 -0.71 -2.41
CA SER A 77 -3.02 -0.77 -2.29
C SER A 77 -3.62 -1.92 -3.04
N CYS A 78 -4.73 -2.44 -2.54
CA CYS A 78 -5.58 -3.34 -3.29
C CYS A 78 -6.94 -2.70 -3.56
N THR A 79 -7.59 -3.17 -4.62
CA THR A 79 -8.94 -2.73 -5.01
C THR A 79 -10.05 -3.49 -4.29
N HIS A 80 -9.73 -4.55 -3.54
CA HIS A 80 -10.72 -5.47 -2.97
C HIS A 80 -10.41 -5.79 -1.50
N LYS A 81 -11.44 -5.76 -0.65
CA LYS A 81 -11.30 -5.87 0.82
C LYS A 81 -10.94 -7.26 1.36
N ASN A 82 -11.09 -8.30 0.54
CA ASN A 82 -10.80 -9.70 0.91
C ASN A 82 -9.56 -10.22 0.18
N THR A 83 -8.58 -9.33 -0.02
CA THR A 83 -7.32 -9.67 -0.65
C THR A 83 -6.25 -9.84 0.42
N THR A 84 -5.54 -10.96 0.36
CA THR A 84 -4.32 -11.21 1.12
C THR A 84 -3.12 -10.86 0.24
N LEU A 85 -2.17 -10.09 0.78
CA LEU A 85 -0.88 -9.87 0.14
C LEU A 85 0.08 -10.96 0.61
N ARG A 86 0.42 -11.93 -0.23
CA ARG A 86 1.43 -12.95 0.08
C ARG A 86 2.76 -12.53 -0.52
N ILE A 87 3.81 -12.56 0.28
CA ILE A 87 5.14 -12.18 -0.15
C ILE A 87 6.10 -13.32 0.10
N TYR A 88 6.83 -13.72 -0.92
CA TYR A 88 7.76 -14.84 -0.89
C TYR A 88 9.17 -14.35 -0.58
N SER A 89 9.99 -15.25 -0.03
CA SER A 89 11.40 -15.00 0.32
C SER A 89 12.27 -14.53 -0.84
N ASP A 90 11.92 -14.89 -2.07
CA ASP A 90 12.59 -14.45 -3.31
C ASP A 90 12.13 -13.05 -3.80
N GLY A 91 11.28 -12.39 -3.03
CA GLY A 91 10.74 -11.06 -3.35
C GLY A 91 9.60 -11.09 -4.35
N ARG A 92 9.05 -12.25 -4.70
CA ARG A 92 7.76 -12.30 -5.42
C ARG A 92 6.61 -11.98 -4.48
N VAL A 93 5.58 -11.37 -5.02
CA VAL A 93 4.40 -10.91 -4.30
C VAL A 93 3.17 -11.31 -5.07
N CYS A 94 2.22 -11.94 -4.40
CA CYS A 94 0.95 -12.38 -4.93
C CYS A 94 -0.19 -11.70 -4.19
N GLU A 95 -1.24 -11.32 -4.93
CA GLU A 95 -2.50 -10.90 -4.34
C GLU A 95 -3.49 -12.04 -4.46
N GLU A 96 -3.86 -12.62 -3.33
CA GLU A 96 -4.79 -13.73 -3.25
C GLU A 96 -6.16 -13.20 -2.85
N ARG A 97 -7.13 -13.33 -3.74
CA ARG A 97 -8.52 -12.95 -3.45
C ARG A 97 -9.31 -14.19 -3.09
N MET A 98 -9.87 -14.21 -1.89
CA MET A 98 -10.87 -15.21 -1.52
C MET A 98 -12.23 -14.84 -2.13
N LEU A 99 -12.74 -15.68 -3.02
CA LEU A 99 -14.12 -15.60 -3.48
C LEU A 99 -15.00 -16.44 -2.55
N GLY A 100 -15.86 -15.77 -1.78
CA GLY A 100 -16.97 -16.42 -1.11
C GLY A 100 -18.20 -16.40 -2.00
N ALA A 101 -18.52 -17.52 -2.63
CA ALA A 101 -19.85 -17.81 -3.16
C ALA A 101 -20.11 -19.32 -3.05
N PRO A 102 -21.22 -19.76 -2.43
CA PRO A 102 -21.62 -21.17 -2.47
C PRO A 102 -22.06 -21.51 -3.90
N ILE A 103 -21.46 -22.53 -4.53
CA ILE A 103 -21.95 -23.07 -5.83
C ILE A 103 -22.21 -24.58 -5.71
N THR A 104 -22.52 -25.07 -4.52
CA THR A 104 -22.91 -26.46 -4.35
C THR A 104 -24.15 -26.56 -3.48
N PRO A 105 -25.17 -27.35 -3.87
CA PRO A 105 -26.42 -27.52 -3.13
C PRO A 105 -26.26 -28.21 -1.77
N LYS A 106 -25.03 -28.49 -1.32
CA LYS A 106 -24.70 -29.20 -0.07
C LYS A 106 -24.03 -28.34 1.01
N GLY A 107 -24.09 -27.01 0.93
CA GLY A 107 -23.67 -26.14 2.05
C GLY A 107 -22.17 -26.13 2.38
N GLU A 108 -21.32 -26.86 1.64
CA GLU A 108 -19.87 -26.79 1.80
C GLU A 108 -19.32 -25.49 1.21
N ARG A 109 -18.77 -24.65 2.08
CA ARG A 109 -18.08 -23.40 1.73
C ARG A 109 -16.72 -23.75 1.09
N LYS A 110 -16.66 -23.94 -0.23
CA LYS A 110 -15.38 -24.02 -0.94
C LYS A 110 -14.87 -22.62 -1.23
N GLU A 111 -13.98 -22.11 -0.37
CA GLU A 111 -13.26 -20.87 -0.61
C GLU A 111 -12.30 -21.08 -1.79
N ARG A 112 -12.60 -20.47 -2.95
CA ARG A 112 -11.65 -20.43 -4.07
C ARG A 112 -10.77 -19.19 -3.92
N ALA A 113 -9.47 -19.39 -3.74
CA ALA A 113 -8.48 -18.34 -3.88
C ALA A 113 -8.17 -18.13 -5.36
N ILE A 114 -8.38 -16.91 -5.88
CA ILE A 114 -7.82 -16.50 -7.17
C ILE A 114 -6.51 -15.79 -6.90
N SER A 115 -5.42 -16.39 -7.36
CA SER A 115 -4.09 -15.78 -7.36
C SER A 115 -3.96 -14.83 -8.55
N TYR A 116 -3.74 -13.55 -8.27
CA TYR A 116 -3.35 -12.58 -9.29
C TYR A 116 -1.81 -12.54 -9.36
N ARG A 117 -1.27 -13.00 -10.50
CA ARG A 117 0.16 -13.11 -10.91
C ARG A 117 1.19 -12.53 -9.93
N ALA A 118 2.18 -13.37 -9.62
CA ALA A 118 3.43 -12.99 -8.95
C ALA A 118 4.07 -11.75 -9.59
N LYS A 119 4.26 -10.70 -8.79
CA LYS A 119 5.01 -9.48 -9.12
C LYS A 119 6.23 -9.42 -8.24
N TYR A 120 7.36 -8.96 -8.75
CA TYR A 120 8.48 -8.65 -7.85
C TYR A 120 8.14 -7.43 -7.01
N VAL A 121 8.49 -7.45 -5.73
CA VAL A 121 8.62 -6.24 -4.93
C VAL A 121 9.55 -5.34 -5.71
N PRO A 122 9.13 -4.12 -6.04
CA PRO A 122 10.06 -3.20 -6.67
C PRO A 122 11.26 -3.01 -5.74
N LYS A 123 12.47 -3.31 -6.22
CA LYS A 123 13.70 -2.80 -5.59
C LYS A 123 13.59 -1.29 -5.67
N THR A 124 13.15 -0.66 -4.57
CA THR A 124 12.91 0.76 -4.57
C THR A 124 14.24 1.49 -4.53
N GLU A 125 14.76 1.79 -5.71
CA GLU A 125 15.99 2.55 -5.87
C GLU A 125 15.61 4.04 -5.89
N TYR A 126 15.92 4.74 -4.80
CA TYR A 126 16.09 6.18 -4.87
C TYR A 126 17.57 6.47 -4.72
N ASN A 127 18.14 7.13 -5.73
CA ASN A 127 19.53 7.53 -5.70
C ASN A 127 19.63 8.79 -4.82
N PHE A 128 19.94 8.63 -3.53
CA PHE A 128 20.02 9.70 -2.54
C PHE A 128 21.30 10.55 -2.68
N LYS A 129 21.71 10.86 -3.90
CA LYS A 129 23.01 11.49 -4.21
C LYS A 129 23.28 12.84 -3.53
N ASN A 130 22.31 13.44 -2.82
CA ASN A 130 22.41 14.80 -2.24
C ASN A 130 21.67 14.97 -0.89
N LEU A 131 21.55 13.93 -0.05
CA LEU A 131 20.94 14.06 1.28
C LEU A 131 21.99 13.93 2.38
N ASN A 132 22.52 15.08 2.82
CA ASN A 132 23.36 15.24 4.02
C ASN A 132 22.80 14.40 5.18
N ASP A 133 23.63 13.55 5.79
CA ASP A 133 23.58 12.90 7.13
C ASP A 133 22.23 12.41 7.69
N LYS A 134 21.17 12.38 6.90
CA LYS A 134 19.83 12.01 7.36
C LYS A 134 19.66 10.51 7.30
N LYS A 135 19.14 9.94 8.38
CA LYS A 135 18.77 8.52 8.44
C LYS A 135 17.59 8.30 7.50
N ILE A 136 17.78 7.44 6.50
CA ILE A 136 16.73 7.12 5.54
C ILE A 136 15.98 5.87 6.00
N ILE A 137 14.65 5.94 6.02
CA ILE A 137 13.78 4.81 6.34
C ILE A 137 12.84 4.56 5.16
N ASN A 138 12.93 3.36 4.58
CA ASN A 138 12.03 2.94 3.51
C ASN A 138 10.71 2.46 4.11
N VAL A 139 9.61 3.11 3.75
CA VAL A 139 8.28 2.82 4.29
C VAL A 139 7.34 2.38 3.18
N ILE A 140 6.69 1.24 3.40
CA ILE A 140 5.53 0.81 2.61
C ILE A 140 4.28 1.17 3.39
N LEU A 141 3.51 2.11 2.86
CA LEU A 141 2.17 2.40 3.36
C LEU A 141 1.17 1.47 2.72
N VAL A 142 0.77 0.46 3.49
CA VAL A 142 -0.22 -0.51 3.06
C VAL A 142 -1.61 0.03 3.35
N TYR A 143 -2.36 0.29 2.28
CA TYR A 143 -3.66 0.94 2.35
C TYR A 143 -4.38 0.96 1.00
N PRO A 144 -5.71 0.94 0.91
CA PRO A 144 -6.61 0.38 1.88
C PRO A 144 -6.70 -1.14 1.66
N SER A 145 -7.03 -1.88 2.72
CA SER A 145 -7.82 -3.11 2.60
C SER A 145 -7.13 -4.43 2.20
N TYR A 146 -5.83 -4.62 2.42
CA TYR A 146 -5.39 -6.01 2.56
C TYR A 146 -5.94 -6.56 3.86
N LYS A 147 -6.59 -7.73 3.79
CA LYS A 147 -7.11 -8.43 4.97
C LYS A 147 -5.94 -8.90 5.82
N ASN A 148 -4.99 -9.58 5.18
CA ASN A 148 -3.75 -10.06 5.77
C ASN A 148 -2.58 -9.73 4.84
N ILE A 149 -1.39 -9.58 5.43
CA ILE A 149 -0.13 -9.57 4.71
C ILE A 149 0.64 -10.76 5.26
N ILE A 150 1.08 -11.67 4.39
CA ILE A 150 1.76 -12.91 4.79
C ILE A 150 3.14 -12.91 4.16
N LEU A 151 4.16 -13.18 4.97
CA LEU A 151 5.51 -13.50 4.52
C LEU A 151 5.69 -15.01 4.52
N ASP A 152 5.97 -15.57 3.36
CA ASP A 152 6.28 -16.98 3.15
C ASP A 152 7.79 -17.14 2.98
N LYS A 153 8.43 -17.73 3.98
CA LYS A 153 9.86 -18.06 3.96
C LYS A 153 10.05 -19.56 3.79
N GLY A 154 9.91 -20.04 2.55
CA GLY A 154 10.21 -21.43 2.22
C GLY A 154 9.28 -22.44 2.91
N GLY A 155 8.00 -22.09 3.05
CA GLY A 155 6.98 -22.94 3.68
C GLY A 155 6.57 -22.49 5.08
N GLU A 156 7.33 -21.61 5.72
CA GLU A 156 6.90 -20.94 6.96
C GLU A 156 6.14 -19.65 6.65
N GLU A 157 4.85 -19.64 6.99
CA GLU A 157 3.98 -18.47 6.85
C GLU A 157 3.97 -17.63 8.13
N ARG A 158 4.30 -16.33 8.01
CA ARG A 158 4.16 -15.35 9.08
C ARG A 158 3.24 -14.21 8.64
N VAL A 159 2.24 -13.89 9.45
CA VAL A 159 1.44 -12.68 9.25
C VAL A 159 2.27 -11.44 9.64
N LEU A 160 2.34 -10.47 8.74
CA LEU A 160 3.02 -9.20 8.92
C LEU A 160 2.03 -8.14 9.41
N HIS A 161 2.41 -7.45 10.48
CA HIS A 161 1.67 -6.37 11.11
C HIS A 161 2.33 -5.01 10.87
N SER A 162 1.61 -3.94 11.22
CA SER A 162 2.17 -2.58 11.13
C SER A 162 3.36 -2.45 12.08
N GLY A 163 4.53 -2.10 11.56
CA GLY A 163 5.79 -2.03 12.27
C GLY A 163 6.75 -3.16 11.90
N ASP A 164 6.26 -4.25 11.30
CA ASP A 164 7.11 -5.35 10.87
C ASP A 164 8.00 -4.94 9.68
N LEU A 165 9.18 -5.56 9.66
CA LEU A 165 10.14 -5.43 8.58
C LEU A 165 9.84 -6.41 7.46
N PHE A 166 9.98 -5.89 6.26
CA PHE A 166 9.80 -6.59 5.02
C PHE A 166 10.98 -6.28 4.10
N PHE A 167 11.93 -7.24 4.00
CA PHE A 167 13.29 -7.00 3.51
C PHE A 167 13.93 -5.81 4.24
N ASP A 168 14.14 -4.69 3.55
CA ASP A 168 14.73 -3.44 4.02
C ASP A 168 13.68 -2.35 4.29
N LYS A 169 12.40 -2.70 4.31
CA LYS A 169 11.28 -1.75 4.34
C LYS A 169 10.38 -2.01 5.55
N VAL A 170 9.92 -0.93 6.18
CA VAL A 170 8.93 -1.03 7.27
C VAL A 170 7.53 -0.99 6.68
N ILE A 171 6.69 -1.95 7.05
CA ILE A 171 5.27 -1.94 6.68
C ILE A 171 4.52 -1.10 7.70
N LEU A 172 3.77 -0.10 7.23
CA LEU A 172 2.93 0.72 8.10
C LEU A 172 1.54 0.93 7.50
N THR A 173 0.55 1.04 8.37
CA THR A 173 -0.73 1.65 7.99
C THR A 173 -0.59 3.18 7.96
N PRO A 174 -1.40 3.93 7.17
CA PRO A 174 -1.36 5.38 7.20
C PRO A 174 -1.65 5.97 8.59
N LEU A 175 -2.45 5.29 9.40
CA LEU A 175 -2.76 5.70 10.76
C LEU A 175 -1.54 5.53 11.68
N ALA A 176 -0.86 4.38 11.63
CA ALA A 176 0.36 4.14 12.40
C ALA A 176 1.49 5.09 11.98
N PHE A 177 1.71 5.26 10.68
CA PHE A 177 2.69 6.23 10.18
C PHE A 177 2.35 7.65 10.62
N GLY A 178 1.09 8.04 10.53
CA GLY A 178 0.63 9.32 11.05
C GLY A 178 0.73 9.47 12.57
N ARG A 179 0.93 8.40 13.37
CA ARG A 179 1.25 8.51 14.80
C ARG A 179 2.74 8.74 15.02
N ILE A 180 3.59 7.99 14.31
CA ILE A 180 5.06 8.16 14.30
C ILE A 180 5.43 9.60 13.94
N LEU A 181 4.75 10.17 12.93
CA LEU A 181 5.00 11.55 12.55
C LEU A 181 4.52 12.57 13.59
N SER A 182 3.52 12.24 14.41
CA SER A 182 2.95 13.14 15.40
C SER A 182 3.56 13.05 16.80
N GLN A 183 4.31 11.99 17.10
CA GLN A 183 5.08 11.91 18.35
C GLN A 183 6.14 13.02 18.35
N LYS A 184 6.21 13.81 19.43
CA LYS A 184 7.40 14.63 19.67
C LYS A 184 8.54 13.69 19.97
N THR A 185 9.67 13.91 19.32
CA THR A 185 10.93 13.28 19.69
C THR A 185 11.31 13.96 20.99
N GLU A 186 11.04 13.31 22.12
CA GLU A 186 11.55 13.75 23.42
C GLU A 186 13.05 13.46 23.37
N ASP A 187 13.84 14.52 23.19
CA ASP A 187 15.28 14.54 23.49
C ASP A 187 15.46 14.81 24.99
#